data_AF-A0A7W6BK96-F1
#
_entry.id   AF-A0A7W6BK96-F1
#
_cell.length_a   1.000
_cell.length_b   1.000
_cell.length_c   1.000
_cell.angle_alpha   90.00
_cell.angle_beta   90.00
_cell.angle_gamma   90.00
#
_symmetry.space_group_name_H-M   'P 1'
#
loop_
_entity.id
_entity.type
_entity.pdbx_description
1 polymer ?
#
loop_
_entity_poly.entity_id
_entity_poly.type
_entity_poly.pdbx_seq_one_letter_code
_entity_poly.pdbx_strand_id
1 'polypeptide(L)' 'MKSHRIRIVQVFRVEREIVIDINAPDAQAAIDMQSENDAPAFDDSRWRSSWTLENEEVEEVEEVDAARVRGS' A
#
# COMPACT_ATOMS: atom_id res chain seq x y z
N MET A 1 8.82 25.54 28.75
CA MET A 1 8.25 24.78 27.61
C MET A 1 7.33 23.71 28.16
N LYS A 2 6.22 23.42 27.47
CA LYS A 2 5.29 22.33 27.81
C LYS A 2 5.46 21.19 26.80
N SER A 3 5.22 19.96 27.25
CA SER A 3 5.19 18.78 26.39
C SER A 3 3.80 18.65 25.78
N HIS A 4 3.75 18.39 24.48
CA HIS A 4 2.53 18.12 23.72
C HIS A 4 2.60 16.71 23.15
N ARG A 5 1.47 16.02 23.07
CA ARG A 5 1.40 14.67 22.49
C ARG A 5 0.72 14.77 21.13
N ILE A 6 1.40 14.28 20.11
CA ILE A 6 0.93 14.36 18.72
C ILE A 6 0.79 12.94 18.14
N ARG A 7 -0.28 12.68 17.39
CA ARG A 7 -0.44 11.49 16.55
C ARG A 7 -0.18 11.88 15.09
N ILE A 8 0.64 11.10 14.41
CA ILE A 8 0.91 11.23 12.98
C ILE A 8 0.42 9.96 12.30
N VAL A 9 -0.44 10.10 11.30
CA VAL A 9 -0.94 8.99 10.48
C VAL A 9 -0.52 9.24 9.04
N GLN A 10 0.22 8.30 8.45
CA GLN A 10 0.60 8.34 7.04
C GLN A 10 -0.07 7.19 6.30
N VAL A 11 -0.73 7.50 5.19
CA VAL A 11 -1.33 6.51 4.30
C VAL A 11 -0.50 6.46 3.03
N PHE A 12 0.04 5.28 2.76
CA PHE A 12 0.83 5.01 1.55
C PHE A 12 0.05 4.15 0.58
N ARG A 13 0.15 4.50 -0.71
CA ARG A 13 -0.19 3.61 -1.80
C ARG A 13 1.07 2.85 -2.20
N VAL A 14 0.95 1.52 -2.28
CA VAL A 14 2.00 0.65 -2.81
C VAL A 14 1.61 0.24 -4.22
N GLU A 15 2.48 0.53 -5.18
CA GLU A 15 2.33 0.03 -6.55
C GLU A 15 3.43 -0.98 -6.84
N ARG A 16 3.07 -2.07 -7.53
CA ARG A 16 4.01 -3.07 -8.01
C ARG A 16 3.84 -3.24 -9.51
N GLU A 17 4.93 -3.14 -10.23
CA GLU A 17 4.97 -3.26 -11.68
C GLU A 17 5.93 -4.38 -12.08
N ILE A 18 5.57 -5.14 -13.10
CA ILE A 18 6.46 -6.09 -13.77
C ILE A 18 6.26 -5.94 -15.28
N VAL A 19 7.37 -6.01 -16.01
CA VAL A 19 7.36 -6.06 -17.46
C VAL A 19 7.83 -7.46 -17.87
N ILE A 20 7.02 -8.12 -18.69
CA ILE A 20 7.28 -9.47 -19.17
C ILE A 20 7.18 -9.53 -20.69
N ASP A 21 8.01 -10.36 -21.30
CA ASP A 21 7.99 -10.60 -22.74
C ASP A 21 7.10 -11.81 -23.05
N ILE A 22 6.11 -11.60 -23.90
CA ILE A 22 5.19 -12.66 -24.35
C ILE A 22 5.31 -12.78 -25.85
N ASN A 23 5.63 -13.99 -26.31
CA ASN A 23 5.66 -14.30 -27.74
C ASN A 23 4.25 -14.57 -28.24
N ALA A 24 3.66 -13.61 -28.94
CA ALA A 24 2.33 -13.70 -29.52
C ALA A 24 2.29 -13.05 -30.91
N PRO A 25 1.31 -13.40 -31.77
CA PRO A 25 1.17 -12.81 -33.10
C PRO A 25 0.94 -11.30 -33.10
N ASP A 26 0.30 -10.76 -32.06
CA ASP A 26 0.03 -9.34 -31.86
C ASP A 26 -0.16 -9.01 -30.36
N ALA A 27 -0.37 -7.72 -30.05
CA ALA A 27 -0.52 -7.24 -28.69
C ALA A 27 -1.81 -7.74 -28.00
N GLN A 28 -2.90 -7.92 -28.74
CA GLN A 28 -4.16 -8.40 -28.16
C GLN A 28 -4.02 -9.87 -27.75
N ALA A 29 -3.42 -10.69 -28.62
CA ALA A 29 -3.11 -12.09 -28.31
C ALA A 29 -2.17 -12.21 -27.10
N ALA A 30 -1.19 -11.31 -26.95
CA ALA A 30 -0.33 -11.28 -25.76
C ALA A 30 -1.12 -10.97 -24.47
N ILE A 31 -2.06 -10.01 -24.52
CA ILE A 31 -2.93 -9.66 -23.39
C ILE A 31 -3.85 -10.83 -23.03
N ASP A 32 -4.47 -11.46 -24.03
CA ASP A 32 -5.39 -12.58 -23.83
C ASP A 32 -4.63 -13.77 -23.21
N MET A 33 -3.45 -14.10 -23.76
CA MET A 33 -2.56 -15.12 -23.20
C MET A 33 -2.16 -14.82 -21.76
N GLN A 34 -1.81 -13.56 -21.43
CA GLN A 34 -1.46 -13.22 -20.06
C GLN A 34 -2.66 -13.27 -19.11
N SER A 35 -3.85 -12.89 -19.59
CA SER A 35 -5.08 -12.88 -18.79
C SER A 35 -5.55 -14.28 -18.40
N GLU A 36 -5.18 -15.29 -19.19
CA GLU A 36 -5.42 -16.70 -18.90
C GLU A 36 -4.39 -17.32 -17.94
N ASN A 37 -3.29 -16.61 -17.65
CA ASN A 37 -2.23 -17.07 -16.76
C ASN A 37 -2.20 -16.25 -15.46
N ASP A 38 -1.70 -16.87 -14.39
CA ASP A 38 -1.41 -16.13 -13.17
C ASP A 38 -0.31 -15.08 -13.42
N ALA A 39 -0.34 -14.00 -12.64
CA ALA A 39 0.77 -13.06 -12.59
C ALA A 39 2.06 -13.80 -12.16
N PRO A 40 3.25 -13.31 -12.59
CA PRO A 40 4.52 -13.86 -12.12
C PRO A 40 4.58 -13.94 -10.59
N ALA A 41 5.32 -14.92 -10.08
CA ALA A 41 5.46 -15.17 -8.65
C ALA A 41 5.76 -13.90 -7.88
N PHE A 42 5.21 -13.77 -6.68
CA PHE A 42 5.30 -12.54 -5.88
C PHE A 42 6.76 -12.11 -5.63
N ASP A 43 7.69 -13.05 -5.55
CA ASP A 43 9.11 -12.85 -5.29
C ASP A 43 9.99 -12.75 -6.56
N ASP A 44 9.38 -12.71 -7.75
CA ASP A 44 10.12 -12.48 -9.00
C ASP A 44 10.93 -11.17 -8.90
N SER A 45 12.23 -11.27 -9.15
CA SER A 45 13.17 -10.15 -9.03
C SER A 45 12.89 -9.00 -10.00
N ARG A 46 12.07 -9.23 -11.04
CA ARG A 46 11.66 -8.20 -12.01
C ARG A 46 10.55 -7.30 -11.48
N TRP A 47 9.87 -7.69 -10.40
CA TRP A 47 8.92 -6.80 -9.75
C TRP A 47 9.63 -5.55 -9.24
N ARG A 48 9.08 -4.39 -9.59
CA ARG A 48 9.49 -3.08 -9.09
C ARG A 48 8.37 -2.55 -8.21
N SER A 49 8.71 -2.13 -7.00
CA SER A 49 7.75 -1.57 -6.06
C SER A 49 8.03 -0.10 -5.83
N SER A 50 6.99 0.73 -5.87
CA SER A 50 7.04 2.13 -5.47
C SER A 50 6.04 2.39 -4.35
N TRP A 51 6.36 3.37 -3.51
CA TRP A 51 5.53 3.80 -2.39
C TRP A 51 5.31 5.29 -2.58
N THR A 52 4.05 5.69 -2.59
CA THR A 52 3.65 7.09 -2.70
C THR A 52 2.86 7.45 -1.46
N LEU A 53 3.24 8.54 -0.80
CA LEU A 53 2.47 9.11 0.30
C LEU A 53 1.22 9.76 -0.29
N GLU A 54 0.05 9.23 0.03
CA GLU A 54 -1.23 9.76 -0.45
C GLU A 54 -1.76 10.82 0.52
N ASN A 55 -1.61 10.57 1.82
CA ASN A 55 -2.13 11.44 2.87
C ASN A 55 -1.26 11.38 4.12
N GLU A 56 -1.14 12.51 4.79
CA GLU A 56 -0.54 12.63 6.12
C GLU A 56 -1.44 13.49 7.00
N GLU A 57 -1.83 12.95 8.14
CA GLU A 57 -2.62 13.63 9.15
C GLU A 57 -1.83 13.78 10.43
N VAL A 58 -1.87 14.98 11.00
CA VAL A 58 -1.21 15.33 12.25
C VAL A 58 -2.26 15.93 13.18
N GLU A 59 -2.44 15.32 14.35
CA GLU A 59 -3.37 15.80 15.36
C GLU A 59 -2.72 15.82 16.76
N GLU A 60 -3.07 16.81 17.58
CA GLU A 60 -2.76 16.79 19.01
C GLU A 60 -3.72 15.83 19.69
N VAL A 61 -3.17 14.87 20.44
CA VAL A 61 -3.97 13.90 21.19
C VAL A 61 -4.11 14.39 22.62
N GLU A 62 -5.33 14.75 23.00
CA GLU A 62 -5.68 14.96 24.40
C GLU A 62 -5.70 13.60 25.13
N GLU A 63 -5.19 13.59 26.35
CA GLU A 63 -5.19 12.40 27.20
C GLU A 63 -6.63 12.07 27.60
N VAL A 64 -7.27 11.14 26.88
CA VAL A 64 -8.59 10.65 27.25
C VAL A 64 -8.43 9.73 28.46
N ASP A 65 -8.91 10.17 29.62
CA ASP A 65 -8.92 9.42 30.88
C ASP A 65 -9.42 7.98 30.66
N ALA A 66 -8.52 7.01 30.83
CA ALA A 66 -8.80 5.57 30.76
C ALA A 66 -9.71 5.06 31.91
N ALA A 67 -10.40 5.94 32.63
CA ALA A 67 -11.15 5.62 33.85
C ALA A 67 -12.65 5.30 33.65
N ARG A 68 -13.23 5.48 32.45
CA ARG A 68 -14.69 5.27 32.27
C ARG A 68 -15.12 3.85 31.88
N VAL A 69 -14.20 2.89 31.73
CA VAL A 69 -14.53 1.48 31.41
C VAL A 69 -14.27 0.55 32.60
N ARG A 70 -14.76 0.90 33.80
CA ARG A 70 -15.05 -0.04 34.88
C ARG A 70 -16.30 0.42 35.63
N GLY A 71 -17.45 0.18 35.03
CA GLY A 71 -18.76 0.46 35.60
C GLY A 71 -19.81 -0.49 35.03
N SER A 72 -19.80 -1.73 35.52
CA SER A 72 -20.98 -2.62 35.61
C SER A 72 -20.75 -3.55 36.79
#